data_AF-A0A914QHI5-F1
#
_entry.id   AF-A0A914QHI5-F1
#
_cell.length_a   1.000
_cell.length_b   1.000
_cell.length_c   1.000
_cell.angle_alpha   90.00
_cell.angle_beta   90.00
_cell.angle_gamma   90.00
#
_symmetry.space_group_name_H-M   'P 1'
#
loop_
_entity.id
_entity.type
_entity.pdbx_description
1 polymer ?
#
loop_
_entity_poly.entity_id
_entity_poly.type
_entity_poly.pdbx_seq_one_letter_code
_entity_poly.pdbx_strand_id
1 'polypeptide(L)'
;MKLLTSGISRVAHIRSICNLSKTRGFPLLTSNNDKVNIESRRGILFKMGNQPPTQIVGYYVVFPVIPDETVENNTFLANIAQNGDWPTLNSATPKEMYEGTVRSLMEYGATVMEHLEHLEQNKPEQYSFDNVVDPLLSEEYDVDYAFNTLLVKMLTDWTECSNKSFDADFHHIKVMSARDRMEKLGNPAFQQALKDLYQSESLDPWKKRLIEWYLLEIRASGMDKTDEKERKVIGSWSRFIDEYRSKYLTNILSTNDQHVFSVSDRGSLKDAPPHILKTLAVDKNNYNDGPWRGLMTPSSILPFLQYCNNRQLRATAWERWISKASFEHDFYNNSINIEEIRHNK
;
A
#
# COMPACT_ATOMS: atom_id res chain seq x y z
N MET A 1 56.67 -5.54 12.62
CA MET A 1 57.01 -5.83 11.20
C MET A 1 56.04 -5.02 10.35
N LYS A 2 56.22 -3.68 10.31
CA LYS A 2 56.75 -2.91 9.15
C LYS A 2 56.03 -3.25 7.83
N LEU A 3 55.11 -2.38 7.37
CA LEU A 3 55.31 -1.30 6.35
C LEU A 3 54.87 -1.83 4.96
N LEU A 4 54.11 -1.20 4.04
CA LEU A 4 53.82 0.20 3.65
C LEU A 4 52.58 0.18 2.70
N THR A 5 51.53 1.02 2.85
CA THR A 5 51.25 2.33 2.15
C THR A 5 51.26 2.26 0.61
N SER A 6 50.38 2.88 -0.18
CA SER A 6 49.83 4.26 -0.16
C SER A 6 48.73 4.43 -1.24
N GLY A 7 47.64 5.17 -0.99
CA GLY A 7 47.39 6.54 -1.52
C GLY A 7 46.24 6.52 -2.55
N ILE A 8 45.24 7.41 -2.60
CA ILE A 8 45.28 8.88 -2.59
C ILE A 8 43.90 9.45 -2.19
N SER A 9 43.94 10.56 -1.43
CA SER A 9 42.88 11.46 -0.98
C SER A 9 41.89 11.99 -2.02
N ARG A 10 40.65 12.27 -1.58
CA ARG A 10 40.07 13.64 -1.57
C ARG A 10 38.80 13.68 -0.71
N VAL A 11 38.97 14.07 0.54
CA VAL A 11 37.89 14.55 1.42
C VAL A 11 37.65 16.03 1.07
N ALA A 12 36.48 16.34 0.53
CA ALA A 12 36.02 17.71 0.40
C ALA A 12 35.36 18.15 1.72
N HIS A 13 36.04 19.02 2.45
CA HIS A 13 35.47 19.78 3.55
C HIS A 13 34.37 20.71 3.03
N ILE A 14 33.13 20.52 3.50
CA ILE A 14 32.15 21.61 3.57
C ILE A 14 31.88 21.87 5.06
N ARG A 15 32.46 22.96 5.57
CA ARG A 15 32.08 23.55 6.85
C ARG A 15 30.66 24.11 6.71
N SER A 16 29.68 23.50 7.35
CA SER A 16 28.41 24.17 7.64
C SER A 16 28.42 24.62 9.09
N ILE A 17 28.55 25.92 9.28
CA ILE A 17 28.24 26.60 10.53
C ILE A 17 26.71 26.66 10.61
N CYS A 18 26.10 25.86 11.48
CA CYS A 18 24.70 26.04 11.85
C CYS A 18 24.58 26.10 13.38
N ASN A 19 24.53 27.33 13.89
CA ASN A 19 23.83 27.64 15.14
C ASN A 19 22.34 27.30 14.93
N LEU A 20 21.95 26.08 15.29
CA LEU A 20 20.54 25.68 15.34
C LEU A 20 19.96 26.08 16.70
N SER A 21 19.50 27.33 16.77
CA SER A 21 18.47 27.72 17.73
C SER A 21 17.20 26.92 17.43
N LYS A 22 16.84 26.00 18.32
CA LYS A 22 15.50 25.43 18.56
C LYS A 22 14.58 25.38 17.32
N THR A 23 14.74 24.38 16.47
CA THR A 23 13.67 23.94 15.56
C THR A 23 12.78 22.95 16.30
N ARG A 24 11.53 23.34 16.54
CA ARG A 24 10.47 22.48 17.10
C ARG A 24 10.31 21.23 16.24
N GLY A 25 10.30 20.06 16.87
CA GLY A 25 9.99 18.79 16.21
C GLY A 25 8.58 18.82 15.60
N PHE A 26 8.42 18.14 14.47
CA PHE A 26 7.11 17.82 13.91
C PHE A 26 6.37 16.88 14.87
N PRO A 27 5.13 17.18 15.27
CA PRO A 27 4.38 16.28 16.13
C PRO A 27 3.80 15.14 15.31
N LEU A 28 4.46 13.98 15.32
CA LEU A 28 3.74 12.71 15.21
C LEU A 28 2.97 12.54 16.53
N LEU A 29 1.64 12.45 16.42
CA LEU A 29 0.66 12.38 17.52
C LEU A 29 0.41 13.70 18.26
N THR A 30 -0.57 14.48 17.80
CA THR A 30 -1.35 15.35 18.70
C THR A 30 -2.83 15.28 18.33
N SER A 31 -3.65 14.84 19.29
CA SER A 31 -5.07 15.15 19.28
C SER A 31 -5.19 16.65 19.59
N ASN A 32 -5.41 17.49 18.58
CA ASN A 32 -6.01 18.80 18.80
C ASN A 32 -6.60 19.36 17.50
N ASN A 33 -7.82 19.86 17.64
CA ASN A 33 -8.68 20.45 16.61
C ASN A 33 -8.12 21.78 16.08
N ASP A 34 -7.07 21.75 15.26
CA ASP A 34 -6.67 22.92 14.48
C ASP A 34 -6.58 22.59 13.00
N LYS A 35 -7.49 23.18 12.23
CA LYS A 35 -7.55 23.10 10.76
C LYS A 35 -6.32 23.79 10.16
N VAL A 36 -5.30 23.02 9.81
CA VAL A 36 -4.21 23.51 8.95
C VAL A 36 -4.55 23.15 7.51
N ASN A 37 -4.84 24.18 6.72
CA ASN A 37 -5.15 24.09 5.31
C ASN A 37 -3.83 23.94 4.53
N ILE A 38 -3.50 22.72 4.09
CA ILE A 38 -2.30 22.46 3.28
C ILE A 38 -2.74 22.35 1.81
N GLU A 39 -2.49 23.41 1.04
CA GLU A 39 -2.66 23.40 -0.42
C GLU A 39 -1.72 22.38 -1.07
N SER A 40 -2.27 21.50 -1.92
CA SER A 40 -1.49 20.52 -2.68
C SER A 40 -0.55 21.22 -3.65
N ARG A 41 0.76 21.17 -3.40
CA ARG A 41 1.77 21.66 -4.34
C ARG A 41 2.18 20.54 -5.30
N ARG A 42 1.80 20.74 -6.56
CA ARG A 42 2.04 19.97 -7.80
C ARG A 42 3.26 19.03 -7.78
N GLY A 43 3.05 17.81 -8.26
CA GLY A 43 4.08 16.78 -8.44
C GLY A 43 5.17 17.19 -9.41
N ILE A 44 6.41 16.80 -9.11
CA ILE A 44 7.62 17.15 -9.86
C ILE A 44 8.08 15.95 -10.69
N LEU A 45 8.40 16.22 -11.96
CA LEU A 45 9.09 15.30 -12.87
C LEU A 45 10.59 15.57 -12.79
N PHE A 46 11.39 14.56 -12.43
CA PHE A 46 12.85 14.67 -12.42
C PHE A 46 13.39 14.62 -13.86
N LYS A 47 14.08 15.67 -14.29
CA LYS A 47 15.02 15.61 -15.42
C LYS A 47 16.43 15.70 -14.86
N MET A 48 17.12 14.56 -14.79
CA MET A 48 18.56 14.53 -14.50
C MET A 48 19.32 14.97 -15.75
N GLY A 49 19.51 16.29 -15.88
CA GLY A 49 20.39 16.88 -16.89
C GLY A 49 21.22 17.98 -16.24
N ASN A 50 22.51 18.04 -16.55
CA ASN A 50 23.47 19.04 -16.04
C ASN A 50 23.22 20.46 -16.59
N GLN A 51 21.99 20.82 -16.97
CA GLN A 51 21.67 22.17 -17.43
C GLN A 51 21.30 23.04 -16.22
N PRO A 52 22.02 24.14 -15.96
CA PRO A 52 21.66 25.06 -14.90
C PRO A 52 20.32 25.73 -15.25
N PRO A 53 19.29 25.65 -14.38
CA PRO A 53 18.03 26.33 -14.62
C PRO A 53 18.24 27.86 -14.64
N THR A 54 17.49 28.56 -15.49
CA THR A 54 17.56 30.02 -15.69
C THR A 54 17.10 30.84 -14.48
N GLN A 55 16.50 30.20 -13.48
CA GLN A 55 16.06 30.82 -12.23
C GLN A 55 16.46 29.94 -11.05
N ILE A 56 17.13 30.55 -10.05
CA ILE A 56 17.42 29.89 -8.77
C ILE A 56 16.12 29.86 -7.96
N VAL A 57 15.35 28.80 -8.15
CA VAL A 57 14.24 28.47 -7.26
C VAL A 57 14.84 27.61 -6.15
N GLY A 58 14.87 28.12 -4.93
CA GLY A 58 15.28 27.33 -3.77
C GLY A 58 14.23 26.26 -3.50
N TYR A 59 14.62 24.99 -3.56
CA TYR A 59 13.77 23.87 -3.18
C TYR A 59 14.25 23.30 -1.85
N TYR A 60 13.32 23.02 -0.94
CA TYR A 60 13.60 22.23 0.25
C TYR A 60 13.40 20.76 -0.11
N VAL A 61 14.49 19.98 -0.08
CA VAL A 61 14.41 18.52 -0.17
C VAL A 61 14.26 18.00 1.25
N VAL A 62 13.09 17.46 1.56
CA VAL A 62 12.89 16.72 2.82
C VAL A 62 13.27 15.28 2.53
N PHE A 63 14.37 14.84 3.11
CA PHE A 63 14.73 13.42 3.06
C PHE A 63 13.71 12.61 3.86
N PRO A 64 13.38 11.38 3.41
CA PRO A 64 12.58 10.49 4.22
C PRO A 64 13.25 10.30 5.58
N VAL A 65 12.47 10.43 6.65
CA VAL A 65 12.94 10.14 7.99
C VAL A 65 13.11 8.63 8.08
N ILE A 66 14.35 8.18 8.21
CA ILE A 66 14.66 6.78 8.47
C ILE A 66 14.41 6.56 9.97
N PRO A 67 13.52 5.63 10.36
CA PRO A 67 13.33 5.31 11.77
C PRO A 67 14.63 4.79 12.40
N ASP A 68 14.94 5.24 13.61
CA ASP A 68 16.08 4.76 14.41
C ASP A 68 15.74 3.42 15.11
N GLU A 69 15.10 2.52 14.37
CA GLU A 69 14.71 1.20 14.83
C GLU A 69 15.80 0.19 14.46
N THR A 70 16.21 -0.61 15.44
CA THR A 70 17.20 -1.68 15.27
C THR A 70 16.71 -2.94 15.95
N VAL A 71 17.30 -4.09 15.62
CA VAL A 71 17.01 -5.38 16.25
C VAL A 71 17.20 -5.32 17.79
N GLU A 72 18.02 -4.42 18.30
CA GLU A 72 18.27 -4.26 19.73
C GLU A 72 17.22 -3.39 20.44
N ASN A 73 16.69 -2.38 19.74
CA ASN A 73 15.75 -1.41 20.31
C ASN A 73 14.27 -1.80 20.09
N ASN A 74 14.00 -2.57 19.03
CA ASN A 74 12.65 -2.88 18.59
C ASN A 74 12.32 -4.35 18.85
N THR A 75 11.35 -4.62 19.72
CA THR A 75 10.97 -5.99 20.10
C THR A 75 10.40 -6.78 18.92
N PHE A 76 9.76 -6.10 17.98
CA PHE A 76 9.20 -6.71 16.78
C PHE A 76 10.29 -7.11 15.78
N LEU A 77 11.26 -6.24 15.51
CA LEU A 77 12.42 -6.60 14.67
C LEU A 77 13.28 -7.68 15.33
N ALA A 78 13.46 -7.63 16.66
CA ALA A 78 14.15 -8.67 17.42
C ALA A 78 13.50 -10.04 17.23
N ASN A 79 12.17 -10.09 17.24
CA ASN A 79 11.42 -11.33 17.06
C ASN A 79 11.57 -11.91 15.65
N ILE A 80 11.55 -11.04 14.62
CA ILE A 80 11.77 -11.44 13.23
C ILE A 80 13.18 -12.02 13.07
N ALA A 81 14.21 -11.29 13.53
CA ALA A 81 15.59 -11.74 13.43
C ALA A 81 15.87 -13.05 14.20
N GLN A 82 15.08 -13.36 15.23
CA GLN A 82 15.18 -14.61 16.00
C GLN A 82 14.33 -15.75 15.41
N ASN A 83 13.63 -15.53 14.30
CA ASN A 83 12.66 -16.47 13.73
C ASN A 83 11.62 -16.96 14.76
N GLY A 84 11.00 -16.01 15.47
CA GLY A 84 9.95 -16.33 16.42
C GLY A 84 8.74 -17.00 15.77
N ASP A 85 8.24 -18.09 16.36
CA ASP A 85 7.09 -18.84 15.84
C ASP A 85 5.81 -17.98 15.70
N TRP A 86 5.64 -17.00 16.59
CA TRP A 86 4.44 -16.16 16.67
C TRP A 86 4.78 -14.68 16.66
N PRO A 87 4.01 -13.85 15.93
CA PRO A 87 4.26 -12.43 15.91
C PRO A 87 3.96 -11.76 17.25
N THR A 88 4.70 -10.70 17.56
CA THR A 88 4.62 -9.94 18.82
C THR A 88 3.39 -9.04 18.94
N LEU A 89 2.22 -9.51 18.49
CA LEU A 89 0.98 -8.74 18.47
C LEU A 89 0.56 -8.24 19.85
N ASN A 90 0.81 -8.99 20.91
CA ASN A 90 0.42 -8.57 22.27
C ASN A 90 1.44 -7.63 22.94
N SER A 91 2.72 -7.80 22.63
CA SER A 91 3.80 -7.10 23.33
C SER A 91 4.25 -5.81 22.62
N ALA A 92 4.23 -5.79 21.29
CA ALA A 92 4.68 -4.63 20.52
C ALA A 92 3.55 -3.62 20.31
N THR A 93 3.92 -2.33 20.33
CA THR A 93 2.95 -1.25 20.09
C THR A 93 2.71 -1.05 18.59
N PRO A 94 1.53 -0.52 18.18
CA PRO A 94 1.28 -0.15 16.79
C PRO A 94 2.37 0.70 16.14
N LYS A 95 2.89 1.68 16.89
CA LYS A 95 3.92 2.61 16.43
C LYS A 95 5.26 1.89 16.21
N GLU A 96 5.69 1.08 17.18
CA GLU A 96 6.93 0.31 17.12
C GLU A 96 6.94 -0.67 15.95
N MET A 97 5.81 -1.35 15.71
CA MET A 97 5.67 -2.24 14.54
C MET A 97 5.72 -1.44 13.23
N TYR A 98 5.07 -0.28 13.16
CA TYR A 98 5.08 0.56 11.97
C TYR A 98 6.48 1.05 11.62
N GLU A 99 7.18 1.64 12.60
CA GLU A 99 8.54 2.17 12.43
C GLU A 99 9.53 1.04 12.10
N GLY A 100 9.39 -0.13 12.73
CA GLY A 100 10.19 -1.32 12.41
C GLY A 100 9.95 -1.83 10.99
N THR A 101 8.70 -1.96 10.54
CA THR A 101 8.40 -2.39 9.17
C THR A 101 8.91 -1.38 8.13
N VAL A 102 8.80 -0.07 8.39
CA VAL A 102 9.35 0.95 7.50
C VAL A 102 10.87 0.79 7.36
N ARG A 103 11.57 0.56 8.48
CA ARG A 103 13.01 0.30 8.48
C ARG A 103 13.37 -0.94 7.66
N SER A 104 12.72 -2.07 7.91
CA SER A 104 12.95 -3.33 7.20
C SER A 104 12.70 -3.21 5.70
N LEU A 105 11.64 -2.50 5.30
CA LEU A 105 11.35 -2.23 3.89
C LEU A 105 12.45 -1.38 3.21
N MET A 106 12.96 -0.36 3.90
CA MET A 106 14.05 0.47 3.38
C MET A 106 15.35 -0.33 3.21
N GLU A 107 15.66 -1.22 4.16
CA GLU A 107 16.83 -2.11 4.08
C GLU A 107 16.69 -3.12 2.93
N TYR A 108 15.53 -3.77 2.79
CA TYR A 108 15.26 -4.65 1.66
C TYR A 108 15.35 -3.92 0.31
N GLY A 109 14.79 -2.71 0.20
CA GLY A 109 14.92 -1.89 -1.00
C GLY A 109 16.39 -1.59 -1.35
N ALA A 110 17.24 -1.35 -0.35
CA ALA A 110 18.67 -1.18 -0.55
C ALA A 110 19.35 -2.48 -1.01
N THR A 111 19.07 -3.61 -0.34
CA THR A 111 19.59 -4.93 -0.72
C THR A 111 19.22 -5.31 -2.14
N VAL A 112 17.97 -5.04 -2.56
CA VAL A 112 17.52 -5.25 -3.95
C VAL A 112 18.38 -4.42 -4.90
N MET A 113 18.56 -3.12 -4.66
CA MET A 113 19.37 -2.28 -5.54
C MET A 113 20.83 -2.74 -5.62
N GLU A 114 21.46 -3.04 -4.48
CA GLU A 114 22.85 -3.52 -4.42
C GLU A 114 23.02 -4.86 -5.16
N HIS A 115 22.07 -5.78 -5.00
CA HIS A 115 22.09 -7.06 -5.69
C HIS A 115 21.91 -6.93 -7.20
N LEU A 116 21.02 -6.04 -7.63
CA LEU A 116 20.82 -5.75 -9.05
C LEU A 116 22.06 -5.12 -9.68
N GLU A 117 22.70 -4.16 -9.00
CA GLU A 117 23.98 -3.58 -9.44
C GLU A 117 25.08 -4.64 -9.51
N HIS A 118 25.14 -5.55 -8.54
CA HIS A 118 26.08 -6.67 -8.53
C HIS A 118 25.87 -7.58 -9.75
N LEU A 119 24.64 -7.92 -10.09
CA LEU A 119 24.32 -8.73 -11.28
C LEU A 119 24.69 -8.03 -12.60
N GLU A 120 24.59 -6.70 -12.65
CA GLU A 120 24.97 -5.91 -13.83
C GLU A 120 26.49 -5.82 -14.03
N GLN A 121 27.23 -5.58 -12.94
CA GLN A 121 28.68 -5.35 -12.97
C GLN A 121 29.47 -6.67 -13.01
N ASN A 122 29.10 -7.62 -12.16
CA ASN A 122 29.79 -8.89 -11.98
C ASN A 122 28.97 -10.01 -12.60
N LYS A 123 28.88 -10.03 -13.94
CA LYS A 123 28.21 -11.12 -14.67
C LYS A 123 28.89 -12.45 -14.30
N PRO A 124 28.25 -13.32 -13.49
CA PRO A 124 28.86 -14.58 -13.14
C PRO A 124 29.00 -15.45 -14.39
N GLU A 125 30.07 -16.25 -14.47
CA GLU A 125 30.26 -17.18 -15.59
C GLU A 125 29.10 -18.19 -15.69
N GLN A 126 28.44 -18.48 -14.57
CA GLN A 126 27.23 -19.29 -14.51
C GLN A 126 26.25 -18.72 -13.47
N TYR A 127 25.00 -18.49 -13.89
CA TYR A 127 23.91 -18.16 -12.97
C TYR A 127 23.49 -19.42 -12.19
N SER A 128 23.40 -19.29 -10.87
CA SER A 128 22.82 -20.30 -9.98
C SER A 128 21.64 -19.70 -9.22
N PHE A 129 20.71 -20.54 -8.76
CA PHE A 129 19.58 -20.08 -7.95
C PHE A 129 20.06 -19.35 -6.69
N ASP A 130 21.09 -19.90 -6.04
CA ASP A 130 21.62 -19.42 -4.77
C ASP A 130 22.34 -18.06 -4.92
N ASN A 131 22.84 -17.74 -6.11
CA ASN A 131 23.46 -16.44 -6.39
C ASN A 131 22.47 -15.39 -6.91
N VAL A 132 21.33 -15.79 -7.49
CA VAL A 132 20.42 -14.85 -8.17
C VAL A 132 19.17 -14.59 -7.34
N VAL A 133 18.50 -15.64 -6.86
CA VAL A 133 17.16 -15.54 -6.25
C VAL A 133 17.24 -15.63 -4.73
N ASP A 134 18.03 -16.56 -4.21
CA ASP A 134 18.10 -16.87 -2.78
C ASP A 134 18.45 -15.66 -1.87
N PRO A 135 19.39 -14.75 -2.26
CA PRO A 135 19.72 -13.59 -1.44
C PRO A 135 18.57 -12.61 -1.26
N LEU A 136 17.65 -12.56 -2.24
CA LEU A 136 16.45 -11.71 -2.15
C LEU A 136 15.29 -12.44 -1.47
N LEU A 137 15.24 -13.77 -1.58
CA LEU A 137 14.11 -14.57 -1.10
C LEU A 137 14.03 -14.61 0.43
N SER A 138 15.16 -14.71 1.13
CA SER A 138 15.19 -14.66 2.60
C SER A 138 14.70 -13.32 3.14
N GLU A 139 15.17 -12.23 2.54
CA GLU A 139 14.81 -10.88 2.96
C GLU A 139 13.35 -10.56 2.61
N GLU A 140 12.86 -11.04 1.45
CA GLU A 140 11.46 -10.87 1.04
C GLU A 140 10.51 -11.59 2.01
N TYR A 141 10.89 -12.76 2.54
CA TYR A 141 10.13 -13.45 3.57
C TYR A 141 9.99 -12.62 4.85
N ASP A 142 11.09 -12.06 5.35
CA ASP A 142 11.10 -11.24 6.57
C ASP A 142 10.27 -9.97 6.42
N VAL A 143 10.39 -9.30 5.27
CA VAL A 143 9.61 -8.10 4.94
C VAL A 143 8.13 -8.41 4.80
N ASP A 144 7.77 -9.50 4.12
CA ASP A 144 6.37 -9.89 3.95
C ASP A 144 5.76 -10.29 5.29
N TYR A 145 6.51 -11.01 6.13
CA TYR A 145 6.09 -11.30 7.50
C TYR A 145 5.86 -10.00 8.29
N ALA A 146 6.81 -9.06 8.22
CA ALA A 146 6.73 -7.79 8.93
C ALA A 146 5.49 -6.98 8.50
N PHE A 147 5.30 -6.84 7.18
CA PHE A 147 4.21 -6.05 6.60
C PHE A 147 2.83 -6.66 6.88
N ASN A 148 2.68 -7.96 6.72
CA ASN A 148 1.39 -8.63 6.95
C ASN A 148 1.02 -8.62 8.43
N THR A 149 1.99 -8.82 9.32
CA THR A 149 1.75 -8.73 10.77
C THR A 149 1.38 -7.32 11.20
N LEU A 150 2.08 -6.31 10.68
CA LEU A 150 1.73 -4.91 10.90
C LEU A 150 0.29 -4.64 10.45
N LEU A 151 -0.10 -5.10 9.25
CA LEU A 151 -1.46 -4.89 8.74
C LEU A 151 -2.52 -5.44 9.70
N VAL A 152 -2.31 -6.62 10.27
CA VAL A 152 -3.21 -7.22 11.27
C VAL A 152 -3.27 -6.37 12.54
N LYS A 153 -2.11 -5.93 13.07
CA LYS A 153 -2.05 -5.07 14.26
C LYS A 153 -2.76 -3.74 14.03
N MET A 154 -2.61 -3.15 12.84
CA MET A 154 -3.27 -1.90 12.50
C MET A 154 -4.79 -2.08 12.39
N LEU A 155 -5.26 -3.17 11.79
CA LEU A 155 -6.70 -3.39 11.66
C LEU A 155 -7.40 -3.67 13.00
N THR A 156 -6.67 -4.09 14.03
CA THR A 156 -7.21 -4.49 15.34
C THR A 156 -7.05 -3.43 16.41
N ASP A 157 -5.86 -2.84 16.53
CA ASP A 157 -5.49 -1.96 17.65
C ASP A 157 -5.27 -0.49 17.25
N TRP A 158 -5.45 -0.14 15.98
CA TRP A 158 -5.34 1.26 15.56
C TRP A 158 -6.44 2.11 16.19
N THR A 159 -6.11 3.34 16.53
CA THR A 159 -7.06 4.29 17.12
C THR A 159 -8.28 4.43 16.22
N GLU A 160 -9.47 4.49 16.82
CA GLU A 160 -10.71 4.73 16.08
C GLU A 160 -10.57 5.99 15.21
N CYS A 161 -10.48 5.80 13.91
CA CYS A 161 -10.34 6.87 12.94
C CYS A 161 -11.24 6.59 11.73
N SER A 162 -11.38 7.59 10.86
CA SER A 162 -12.10 7.38 9.61
C SER A 162 -11.30 6.45 8.69
N ASN A 163 -11.98 5.65 7.85
CA ASN A 163 -11.31 4.81 6.85
C ASN A 163 -10.33 5.61 5.98
N LYS A 164 -10.66 6.88 5.68
CA LYS A 164 -9.77 7.77 4.91
C LYS A 164 -8.48 8.10 5.64
N SER A 165 -8.54 8.31 6.95
CA SER A 165 -7.38 8.59 7.79
C SER A 165 -6.50 7.34 7.89
N PHE A 166 -7.11 6.19 8.17
CA PHE A 166 -6.41 4.90 8.19
C PHE A 166 -5.68 4.61 6.86
N ASP A 167 -6.38 4.78 5.73
CA ASP A 167 -5.80 4.55 4.42
C ASP A 167 -4.70 5.55 4.10
N ALA A 168 -4.81 6.82 4.52
CA ALA A 168 -3.77 7.82 4.34
C ALA A 168 -2.49 7.48 5.11
N ASP A 169 -2.61 7.06 6.37
CA ASP A 169 -1.47 6.70 7.22
C ASP A 169 -0.70 5.48 6.69
N PHE A 170 -1.42 4.56 6.03
CA PHE A 170 -0.87 3.31 5.51
C PHE A 170 -0.58 3.32 4.00
N HIS A 171 -0.94 4.39 3.29
CA HIS A 171 -0.78 4.48 1.84
C HIS A 171 0.69 4.35 1.43
N HIS A 172 1.56 5.12 2.06
CA HIS A 172 2.97 5.17 1.67
C HIS A 172 3.69 3.85 1.90
N ILE A 173 3.41 3.14 3.00
CA ILE A 173 4.04 1.85 3.29
C ILE A 173 3.53 0.75 2.34
N LYS A 174 2.24 0.74 1.96
CA LYS A 174 1.68 -0.12 0.91
C LYS A 174 2.39 0.08 -0.42
N VAL A 175 2.56 1.35 -0.82
CA VAL A 175 3.21 1.72 -2.08
C VAL A 175 4.69 1.32 -2.07
N MET A 176 5.39 1.57 -0.96
CA MET A 176 6.80 1.18 -0.79
C MET A 176 6.98 -0.34 -0.89
N SER A 177 6.21 -1.11 -0.12
CA SER A 177 6.23 -2.59 -0.19
C SER A 177 5.95 -3.12 -1.59
N ALA A 178 4.96 -2.56 -2.29
CA ALA A 178 4.65 -2.99 -3.66
C ALA A 178 5.80 -2.64 -4.63
N ARG A 179 6.34 -1.43 -4.56
CA ARG A 179 7.44 -0.98 -5.41
C ARG A 179 8.68 -1.87 -5.22
N ASP A 180 9.13 -2.04 -3.99
CA ASP A 180 10.41 -2.71 -3.70
C ASP A 180 10.34 -4.21 -4.05
N ARG A 181 9.17 -4.84 -3.91
CA ARG A 181 8.96 -6.22 -4.39
C ARG A 181 9.01 -6.34 -5.91
N MET A 182 8.47 -5.35 -6.62
CA MET A 182 8.39 -5.36 -8.08
C MET A 182 9.68 -4.89 -8.78
N GLU A 183 10.54 -4.14 -8.10
CA GLU A 183 11.74 -3.53 -8.68
C GLU A 183 12.67 -4.57 -9.34
N LYS A 184 12.91 -5.71 -8.66
CA LYS A 184 13.73 -6.81 -9.19
C LYS A 184 13.21 -7.36 -10.52
N LEU A 185 11.89 -7.39 -10.72
CA LEU A 185 11.27 -7.90 -11.94
C LEU A 185 11.43 -6.93 -13.12
N GLY A 186 11.63 -5.64 -12.85
CA GLY A 186 11.88 -4.63 -13.86
C GLY A 186 13.32 -4.60 -14.38
N ASN A 187 14.27 -5.22 -13.67
CA ASN A 187 15.68 -5.15 -14.03
C ASN A 187 16.06 -6.13 -15.16
N PRO A 188 16.68 -5.68 -16.27
CA PRO A 188 17.03 -6.55 -17.40
C PRO A 188 18.05 -7.65 -17.06
N ALA A 189 19.03 -7.39 -16.19
CA ALA A 189 20.02 -8.38 -15.79
C ALA A 189 19.38 -9.51 -14.97
N PHE A 190 18.50 -9.15 -14.04
CA PHE A 190 17.73 -10.14 -13.28
C PHE A 190 16.81 -10.96 -14.19
N GLN A 191 16.09 -10.32 -15.12
CA GLN A 191 15.24 -11.04 -16.08
C GLN A 191 16.03 -12.01 -16.96
N GLN A 192 17.24 -11.63 -17.39
CA GLN A 192 18.09 -12.51 -18.19
C GLN A 192 18.58 -13.70 -17.35
N ALA A 193 19.03 -13.46 -16.12
CA ALA A 193 19.46 -14.51 -15.21
C ALA A 193 18.33 -15.53 -14.95
N LEU A 194 17.08 -15.08 -14.78
CA LEU A 194 15.93 -15.97 -14.64
C LEU A 194 15.68 -16.83 -15.88
N LYS A 195 15.83 -16.28 -17.09
CA LYS A 195 15.67 -17.03 -18.35
C LYS A 195 16.74 -18.11 -18.50
N ASP A 196 17.99 -17.76 -18.18
CA ASP A 196 19.13 -18.69 -18.25
C ASP A 196 18.97 -19.81 -17.22
N LEU A 197 18.55 -19.49 -15.99
CA LEU A 197 18.24 -20.47 -14.96
C LEU A 197 17.08 -21.40 -15.35
N TYR A 198 16.03 -20.87 -15.98
CA TYR A 198 14.89 -21.68 -16.42
C TYR A 198 15.26 -22.71 -17.49
N GLN A 199 16.25 -22.40 -18.34
CA GLN A 199 16.78 -23.31 -19.36
C GLN A 199 17.71 -24.38 -18.79
N SER A 200 18.24 -24.20 -17.58
CA SER A 200 19.09 -25.19 -16.94
C SER A 200 18.30 -26.45 -16.51
N GLU A 201 18.83 -27.63 -16.80
CA GLU A 201 18.18 -28.92 -16.48
C GLU A 201 18.39 -29.37 -15.02
N SER A 202 19.34 -28.75 -14.29
CA SER A 202 19.78 -29.19 -12.96
C SER A 202 18.96 -28.65 -11.78
N LEU A 203 17.90 -27.88 -12.03
CA LEU A 203 17.12 -27.23 -10.98
C LEU A 203 16.07 -28.16 -10.35
N ASP A 204 15.92 -28.07 -9.04
CA ASP A 204 14.82 -28.71 -8.30
C ASP A 204 13.45 -28.26 -8.87
N PRO A 205 12.43 -29.15 -8.95
CA PRO A 205 11.13 -28.82 -9.53
C PRO A 205 10.46 -27.60 -8.88
N TRP A 206 10.60 -27.39 -7.57
CA TRP A 206 9.98 -26.26 -6.88
C TRP A 206 10.72 -24.96 -7.16
N LYS A 207 12.06 -24.99 -7.18
CA LYS A 207 12.88 -23.85 -7.62
C LYS A 207 12.53 -23.45 -9.06
N LYS A 208 12.36 -24.42 -9.95
CA LYS A 208 11.96 -24.18 -11.34
C LYS A 208 10.56 -23.57 -11.44
N ARG A 209 9.61 -24.05 -10.64
CA ARG A 209 8.24 -23.49 -10.58
C ARG A 209 8.23 -22.04 -10.09
N LEU A 210 9.06 -21.71 -9.10
CA LEU A 210 9.19 -20.34 -8.63
C LEU A 210 9.74 -19.40 -9.72
N ILE A 211 10.75 -19.83 -10.46
CA ILE A 211 11.28 -19.06 -11.60
C ILE A 211 10.23 -18.89 -12.69
N GLU A 212 9.47 -19.94 -13.00
CA GLU A 212 8.35 -19.86 -13.95
C GLU A 212 7.33 -18.81 -13.50
N TRP A 213 6.99 -18.77 -12.21
CA TRP A 213 6.11 -17.75 -11.65
C TRP A 213 6.65 -16.33 -11.85
N TYR A 214 7.94 -16.08 -11.56
CA TYR A 214 8.55 -14.77 -11.83
C TYR A 214 8.49 -14.38 -13.31
N LEU A 215 8.81 -15.31 -14.23
CA LEU A 215 8.75 -15.04 -15.67
C LEU A 215 7.33 -14.75 -16.16
N LEU A 216 6.32 -15.43 -15.60
CA LEU A 216 4.91 -15.16 -15.87
C LEU A 216 4.49 -13.80 -15.33
N GLU A 217 4.92 -13.42 -14.13
CA GLU A 217 4.62 -12.13 -13.51
C GLU A 217 5.23 -10.97 -14.31
N ILE A 218 6.48 -11.11 -14.76
CA ILE A 218 7.15 -10.14 -15.64
C ILE A 218 6.34 -9.92 -16.92
N ARG A 219 5.85 -11.01 -17.54
CA ARG A 219 5.05 -10.93 -18.76
C ARG A 219 3.65 -10.36 -18.51
N ALA A 220 2.99 -10.75 -17.42
CA ALA A 220 1.67 -10.25 -17.04
C ALA A 220 1.71 -8.74 -16.73
N SER A 221 2.80 -8.27 -16.12
CA SER A 221 3.04 -6.86 -15.82
C SER A 221 3.56 -6.04 -17.00
N GLY A 222 3.83 -6.66 -18.16
CA GLY A 222 4.41 -5.98 -19.33
C GLY A 222 5.81 -5.41 -19.08
N MET A 223 6.56 -6.00 -18.15
CA MET A 223 7.94 -5.62 -17.83
C MET A 223 8.96 -6.27 -18.78
N ASP A 224 8.55 -7.25 -19.58
CA ASP A 224 9.36 -7.85 -20.64
C ASP A 224 9.55 -6.93 -21.86
N LYS A 225 8.68 -5.93 -22.01
CA LYS A 225 8.72 -4.97 -23.12
C LYS A 225 9.76 -3.89 -22.86
N THR A 226 10.77 -3.80 -23.70
CA THR A 226 11.83 -2.77 -23.61
C THR A 226 11.64 -1.63 -24.61
N ASP A 227 10.74 -1.77 -25.60
CA ASP A 227 10.49 -0.71 -26.57
C ASP A 227 9.79 0.49 -25.93
N GLU A 228 10.30 1.69 -26.20
CA GLU A 228 9.82 2.94 -25.61
C GLU A 228 8.35 3.19 -25.99
N LYS A 229 7.94 2.83 -27.21
CA LYS A 229 6.56 2.99 -27.68
C LYS A 229 5.62 2.08 -26.92
N GLU A 230 5.92 0.78 -26.85
CA GLU A 230 5.10 -0.19 -26.12
C GLU A 230 4.99 0.17 -24.64
N ARG A 231 6.09 0.59 -24.00
CA ARG A 231 6.10 1.00 -22.60
C ARG A 231 5.25 2.24 -22.34
N LYS A 232 5.26 3.22 -23.25
CA LYS A 232 4.36 4.39 -23.16
C LYS A 232 2.89 3.99 -23.29
N VAL A 233 2.56 3.07 -24.18
CA VAL A 233 1.19 2.57 -24.36
C VAL A 233 0.73 1.81 -23.12
N ILE A 234 1.51 0.84 -22.63
CA ILE A 234 1.20 0.08 -21.41
C ILE A 234 1.03 1.03 -20.21
N GLY A 235 1.97 1.96 -20.01
CA GLY A 235 1.87 2.93 -18.92
C GLY A 235 0.66 3.86 -19.02
N SER A 236 0.25 4.24 -20.24
CA SER A 236 -0.97 5.00 -20.49
C SER A 236 -2.22 4.19 -20.14
N TRP A 237 -2.28 2.92 -20.56
CA TRP A 237 -3.39 2.02 -20.25
C TRP A 237 -3.51 1.74 -18.76
N SER A 238 -2.41 1.45 -18.06
CA SER A 238 -2.42 1.24 -16.61
C SER A 238 -2.96 2.46 -15.87
N ARG A 239 -2.46 3.66 -16.20
CA ARG A 239 -2.95 4.92 -15.59
C ARG A 239 -4.43 5.16 -15.87
N PHE A 240 -4.86 4.93 -17.10
CA PHE A 240 -6.26 5.08 -17.49
C PHE A 240 -7.16 4.11 -16.71
N ILE A 241 -6.82 2.82 -16.68
CA ILE A 241 -7.57 1.80 -15.96
C ILE A 241 -7.61 2.16 -14.47
N ASP A 242 -6.49 2.55 -13.88
CA ASP A 242 -6.43 2.94 -12.46
C ASP A 242 -7.30 4.16 -12.14
N GLU A 243 -7.31 5.18 -13.01
CA GLU A 243 -8.15 6.35 -12.85
C GLU A 243 -9.64 5.99 -12.87
N TYR A 244 -10.09 5.26 -13.90
CA TYR A 244 -11.49 4.90 -14.04
C TYR A 244 -11.94 3.86 -13.01
N ARG A 245 -11.07 2.93 -12.61
CA ARG A 245 -11.31 2.01 -11.49
C ARG A 245 -11.49 2.78 -10.18
N SER A 246 -10.63 3.77 -9.92
CA SER A 246 -10.70 4.59 -8.70
C SER A 246 -11.98 5.42 -8.68
N LYS A 247 -12.35 6.04 -9.81
CA LYS A 247 -13.64 6.74 -9.97
C LYS A 247 -14.82 5.80 -9.74
N TYR A 248 -14.78 4.60 -10.34
CA TYR A 248 -15.82 3.59 -10.19
C TYR A 248 -16.08 3.23 -8.72
N LEU A 249 -15.01 2.91 -7.99
CA LEU A 249 -15.08 2.58 -6.56
C LEU A 249 -15.54 3.78 -5.72
N THR A 250 -14.99 4.96 -5.98
CA THR A 250 -15.36 6.19 -5.27
C THR A 250 -16.83 6.53 -5.46
N ASN A 251 -17.36 6.37 -6.66
CA ASN A 251 -18.76 6.60 -6.97
C ASN A 251 -19.67 5.64 -6.19
N ILE A 252 -19.35 4.34 -6.18
CA ILE A 252 -20.09 3.34 -5.38
C ILE A 252 -20.08 3.71 -3.91
N LEU A 253 -18.90 4.00 -3.36
CA LEU A 253 -18.76 4.36 -1.94
C LEU A 253 -19.55 5.65 -1.62
N SER A 254 -19.51 6.65 -2.50
CA SER A 254 -20.25 7.91 -2.32
C SER A 254 -21.77 7.72 -2.38
N THR A 255 -22.27 6.72 -3.10
CA THR A 255 -23.71 6.38 -3.07
C THR A 255 -24.15 5.69 -1.77
N ASN A 256 -23.21 5.14 -0.98
CA ASN A 256 -23.56 4.47 0.28
C ASN A 256 -24.16 5.45 1.31
N ASP A 257 -23.71 6.70 1.29
CA ASP A 257 -24.07 7.71 2.29
C ASP A 257 -25.28 8.57 1.86
N GLN A 258 -25.80 8.39 0.63
CA GLN A 258 -26.87 9.23 0.08
C GLN A 258 -28.25 8.87 0.61
N HIS A 259 -28.49 7.59 0.87
CA HIS A 259 -29.80 7.08 1.28
C HIS A 259 -29.69 6.30 2.58
N VAL A 260 -30.57 6.65 3.50
CA VAL A 260 -30.66 6.02 4.82
C VAL A 260 -32.12 5.69 5.09
N PHE A 261 -32.43 4.41 5.27
CA PHE A 261 -33.78 3.94 5.55
C PHE A 261 -33.98 3.82 7.05
N SER A 262 -34.78 4.71 7.65
CA SER A 262 -35.00 4.73 9.10
C SER A 262 -36.33 4.07 9.50
N VAL A 263 -36.29 3.34 10.61
CA VAL A 263 -37.45 2.70 11.24
C VAL A 263 -37.40 3.02 12.73
N SER A 264 -38.44 3.70 13.22
CA SER A 264 -38.58 4.03 14.65
C SER A 264 -39.48 3.04 15.39
N ASP A 265 -40.34 2.32 14.68
CA ASP A 265 -41.26 1.37 15.28
C ASP A 265 -40.59 0.01 15.51
N ARG A 266 -40.63 -0.45 16.77
CA ARG A 266 -40.11 -1.77 17.16
C ARG A 266 -40.88 -2.92 16.50
N GLY A 267 -42.19 -2.76 16.26
CA GLY A 267 -43.01 -3.78 15.63
C GLY A 267 -42.54 -4.16 14.22
N SER A 268 -41.96 -3.18 13.52
CA SER A 268 -41.38 -3.35 12.19
C SER A 268 -40.12 -4.23 12.16
N LEU A 269 -39.45 -4.46 13.28
CA LEU A 269 -38.24 -5.31 13.41
C LEU A 269 -38.39 -6.38 14.50
N LYS A 270 -39.62 -6.84 14.78
CA LYS A 270 -39.93 -7.75 15.88
C LYS A 270 -39.15 -9.09 15.83
N ASP A 271 -38.85 -9.57 14.63
CA ASP A 271 -38.21 -10.87 14.39
C ASP A 271 -36.66 -10.75 14.30
N ALA A 272 -36.12 -9.53 14.42
CA ALA A 272 -34.69 -9.28 14.35
C ALA A 272 -33.99 -9.71 15.65
N PRO A 273 -32.94 -10.54 15.58
CA PRO A 273 -32.17 -10.93 16.76
C PRO A 273 -31.33 -9.74 17.29
N PRO A 274 -30.92 -9.76 18.59
CA PRO A 274 -30.24 -8.63 19.24
C PRO A 274 -28.99 -8.12 18.51
N HIS A 275 -28.19 -9.01 17.92
CA HIS A 275 -26.98 -8.61 17.19
C HIS A 275 -27.30 -7.79 15.93
N ILE A 276 -28.39 -8.10 15.23
CA ILE A 276 -28.84 -7.34 14.05
C ILE A 276 -29.37 -5.97 14.46
N LEU A 277 -30.13 -5.93 15.55
CA LEU A 277 -30.64 -4.68 16.11
C LEU A 277 -29.49 -3.76 16.52
N LYS A 278 -28.44 -4.30 17.11
CA LYS A 278 -27.22 -3.54 17.45
C LYS A 278 -26.50 -3.02 16.19
N THR A 279 -26.48 -3.79 15.10
CA THR A 279 -25.89 -3.37 13.82
C THR A 279 -26.69 -2.25 13.15
N LEU A 280 -28.02 -2.30 13.23
CA LEU A 280 -28.90 -1.31 12.60
C LEU A 280 -29.17 -0.10 13.50
N ALA A 281 -28.98 -0.19 14.81
CA ALA A 281 -29.27 0.90 15.73
C ALA A 281 -28.34 2.10 15.50
N VAL A 282 -28.91 3.30 15.60
CA VAL A 282 -28.11 4.54 15.59
C VAL A 282 -27.22 4.59 16.82
N ASP A 283 -27.79 4.27 17.98
CA ASP A 283 -27.05 4.13 19.24
C ASP A 283 -26.83 2.64 19.53
N LYS A 284 -25.58 2.20 19.43
CA LYS A 284 -25.19 0.81 19.69
C LYS A 284 -25.35 0.40 21.16
N ASN A 285 -25.39 1.37 22.08
CA ASN A 285 -25.53 1.12 23.51
C ASN A 285 -27.01 0.95 23.89
N ASN A 286 -27.92 1.66 23.23
CA ASN A 286 -29.37 1.59 23.43
C ASN A 286 -30.10 1.00 22.21
N TYR A 287 -29.66 -0.19 21.77
CA TYR A 287 -30.16 -0.80 20.53
C TYR A 287 -31.63 -1.29 20.59
N ASN A 288 -32.21 -1.39 21.78
CA ASN A 288 -33.60 -1.86 21.98
C ASN A 288 -34.65 -0.77 21.73
N ASP A 289 -34.28 0.50 21.95
CA ASP A 289 -35.22 1.63 21.90
C ASP A 289 -35.27 2.29 20.51
N GLY A 290 -34.36 1.89 19.61
CA GLY A 290 -34.23 2.45 18.27
C GLY A 290 -33.70 3.89 18.31
N PRO A 291 -33.80 4.65 17.21
CA PRO A 291 -34.23 4.21 15.88
C PRO A 291 -33.20 3.29 15.21
N TRP A 292 -33.67 2.45 14.28
CA TRP A 292 -32.83 1.59 13.44
C TRP A 292 -32.71 2.17 12.04
N ARG A 293 -31.52 2.06 11.43
CA ARG A 293 -31.20 2.57 10.10
C ARG A 293 -30.60 1.46 9.23
N GLY A 294 -31.20 1.27 8.06
CA GLY A 294 -30.60 0.56 6.95
C GLY A 294 -29.73 1.52 6.14
N LEU A 295 -28.43 1.31 6.17
CA LEU A 295 -27.46 1.98 5.32
C LEU A 295 -27.29 1.19 4.02
N MET A 296 -26.84 1.86 2.97
CA MET A 296 -26.53 1.27 1.67
C MET A 296 -25.16 0.57 1.69
N THR A 297 -24.93 -0.25 2.72
CA THR A 297 -23.74 -1.10 2.88
C THR A 297 -24.20 -2.55 3.08
N PRO A 298 -23.50 -3.56 2.55
CA PRO A 298 -23.94 -4.95 2.61
C PRO A 298 -24.26 -5.43 4.04
N SER A 299 -23.46 -5.01 5.02
CA SER A 299 -23.61 -5.36 6.43
C SER A 299 -24.86 -4.76 7.10
N SER A 300 -25.46 -3.72 6.50
CA SER A 300 -26.64 -3.05 7.04
C SER A 300 -27.89 -3.31 6.19
N ILE A 301 -27.78 -3.19 4.86
CA ILE A 301 -28.93 -3.34 3.95
C ILE A 301 -29.47 -4.77 3.92
N LEU A 302 -28.61 -5.79 3.95
CA LEU A 302 -29.05 -7.19 3.87
C LEU A 302 -29.85 -7.59 5.12
N PRO A 303 -29.37 -7.31 6.36
CA PRO A 303 -30.20 -7.49 7.54
C PRO A 303 -31.48 -6.66 7.54
N PHE A 304 -31.42 -5.41 7.07
CA PHE A 304 -32.61 -4.56 6.98
C PHE A 304 -33.67 -5.20 6.08
N LEU A 305 -33.29 -5.69 4.90
CA LEU A 305 -34.20 -6.38 3.98
C LEU A 305 -34.71 -7.71 4.55
N GLN A 306 -33.89 -8.43 5.31
CA GLN A 306 -34.26 -9.72 5.89
C GLN A 306 -35.30 -9.58 7.02
N TYR A 307 -35.16 -8.59 7.89
CA TYR A 307 -35.95 -8.50 9.13
C TYR A 307 -36.99 -7.37 9.18
N CYS A 308 -36.90 -6.37 8.31
CA CYS A 308 -37.88 -5.28 8.28
C CYS A 308 -39.22 -5.80 7.75
N ASN A 309 -40.29 -5.74 8.56
CA ASN A 309 -41.62 -6.21 8.17
C ASN A 309 -42.32 -5.29 7.16
N ASN A 310 -41.94 -4.01 7.06
CA ASN A 310 -42.55 -3.07 6.13
C ASN A 310 -42.14 -3.34 4.67
N ARG A 311 -43.07 -3.88 3.87
CA ARG A 311 -42.84 -4.22 2.46
C ARG A 311 -42.45 -3.02 1.61
N GLN A 312 -43.05 -1.85 1.83
CA GLN A 312 -42.75 -0.66 1.04
C GLN A 312 -41.32 -0.19 1.28
N LEU A 313 -40.88 -0.14 2.55
CA LEU A 313 -39.50 0.19 2.90
C LEU A 313 -38.51 -0.81 2.31
N ARG A 314 -38.82 -2.12 2.35
CA ARG A 314 -37.98 -3.14 1.70
C ARG A 314 -37.89 -2.95 0.19
N ALA A 315 -39.00 -2.67 -0.48
CA ALA A 315 -39.03 -2.46 -1.93
C ALA A 315 -38.18 -1.25 -2.32
N THR A 316 -38.38 -0.10 -1.67
CA THR A 316 -37.57 1.10 -1.92
C THR A 316 -36.11 0.88 -1.60
N ALA A 317 -35.79 0.20 -0.49
CA ALA A 317 -34.42 -0.12 -0.11
C ALA A 317 -33.74 -1.04 -1.14
N TRP A 318 -34.46 -2.05 -1.65
CA TRP A 318 -33.97 -2.94 -2.69
C TRP A 318 -33.75 -2.23 -4.02
N GLU A 319 -34.73 -1.46 -4.49
CA GLU A 319 -34.64 -0.70 -5.75
C GLU A 319 -33.44 0.24 -5.75
N ARG A 320 -33.25 1.00 -4.66
CA ARG A 320 -32.08 1.87 -4.52
C ARG A 320 -30.78 1.08 -4.42
N TRP A 321 -30.79 -0.06 -3.72
CA TRP A 321 -29.60 -0.91 -3.59
C TRP A 321 -29.12 -1.47 -4.94
N ILE A 322 -30.04 -1.92 -5.81
CA ILE A 322 -29.68 -2.44 -7.13
C ILE A 322 -29.37 -1.32 -8.14
N SER A 323 -29.90 -0.11 -7.94
CA SER A 323 -29.64 1.05 -8.81
C SER A 323 -28.43 1.89 -8.39
N LYS A 324 -27.60 1.40 -7.45
CA LYS A 324 -26.40 2.10 -6.96
C LYS A 324 -25.45 2.48 -8.09
N ALA A 325 -25.02 3.75 -8.08
CA ALA A 325 -24.09 4.32 -9.06
C ALA A 325 -24.50 4.05 -10.52
N SER A 326 -25.80 3.91 -10.78
CA SER A 326 -26.38 3.70 -12.11
C SER A 326 -26.90 5.02 -12.71
N PHE A 327 -27.64 4.93 -13.81
CA PHE A 327 -28.23 6.07 -14.53
C PHE A 327 -29.11 6.99 -13.68
N GLU A 328 -29.64 6.53 -12.53
CA GLU A 328 -30.39 7.39 -11.62
C GLU A 328 -29.53 8.45 -10.91
N HIS A 329 -28.19 8.33 -10.96
CA HIS A 329 -27.25 9.18 -10.24
C HIS A 329 -26.34 9.94 -11.20
N ASP A 330 -26.75 11.12 -11.69
CA ASP A 330 -26.01 11.86 -12.73
C ASP A 330 -24.52 12.07 -12.40
N PHE A 331 -24.18 12.46 -11.17
CA PHE A 331 -22.79 12.72 -10.78
C PHE A 331 -21.98 11.44 -10.48
N TYR A 332 -22.65 10.36 -10.05
CA TYR A 332 -22.00 9.12 -9.60
C TYR A 332 -22.23 7.95 -10.56
N ASN A 333 -22.67 8.22 -11.78
CA ASN A 333 -22.99 7.20 -12.77
C ASN A 333 -21.72 6.48 -13.25
N ASN A 334 -21.69 5.16 -13.05
CA ASN A 334 -20.58 4.31 -13.45
C ASN A 334 -20.73 3.67 -14.83
N SER A 335 -21.89 3.79 -15.49
CA SER A 335 -22.09 3.24 -16.84
C SER A 335 -21.08 3.82 -17.82
N ILE A 336 -20.82 5.14 -17.75
CA ILE A 336 -19.84 5.81 -18.61
C ILE A 336 -18.43 5.31 -18.30
N ASN A 337 -18.05 5.24 -17.01
CA ASN A 337 -16.73 4.75 -16.60
C ASN A 337 -16.45 3.33 -17.11
N ILE A 338 -17.46 2.45 -17.13
CA ILE A 338 -17.34 1.09 -17.67
C ILE A 338 -17.14 1.12 -19.19
N GLU A 339 -17.92 1.94 -19.90
CA GLU A 339 -17.78 2.03 -21.36
C GLU A 339 -16.44 2.63 -21.79
N GLU A 340 -15.91 3.60 -21.07
CA GLU A 340 -14.56 4.14 -21.28
C GLU A 340 -13.48 3.06 -21.12
N ILE A 341 -13.60 2.20 -20.10
CA ILE A 341 -12.69 1.05 -19.92
C ILE A 341 -12.82 0.05 -21.08
N ARG A 342 -14.03 -0.22 -21.56
CA ARG A 342 -14.28 -1.18 -22.66
C ARG A 342 -13.79 -0.70 -24.02
N HIS A 343 -13.90 0.61 -24.28
CA HIS A 343 -13.60 1.19 -25.59
C HIS A 343 -12.15 1.65 -25.73
N ASN A 344 -11.35 1.59 -24.65
CA ASN A 344 -9.92 1.86 -24.73
C ASN A 344 -9.24 0.74 -25.54
N LYS A 345 -8.90 1.04 -26.79
CA LYS A 345 -8.22 0.14 -27.74
C LYS A 345 -6.74 0.46 -27.85
#